data_AF-A0A7W0SK07-F1
#
_entry.id   AF-A0A7W0SK07-F1
#
_cell.length_a   1.000
_cell.length_b   1.000
_cell.length_c   1.000
_cell.angle_alpha   90.00
_cell.angle_beta   90.00
_cell.angle_gamma   90.00
#
_symmetry.space_group_name_H-M   'P 1'
#
loop_
_entity.id
_entity.type
_entity.pdbx_description
1 polymer ?
#
loop_
_entity_poly.entity_id
_entity_poly.type
_entity_poly.pdbx_seq_one_letter_code
_entity_poly.pdbx_strand_id
1 'polypeptide(L)'
;MRLVEQWRQIEAELPESWEDARLRLSLSDERSAGRALSLLASANSARRGSEIRFFSARRGAGTSPERVRRLLARLDAEQIDGRLELLEATEPSEAPAASRPTLAEAWDAALATLPPDWSDLYGEVQVTSTDYLDRAALLLSPLNPSRFDDRPAFRFRCAREFGYGASAGMVRRCFERLDADSIPGEIRILRALSDTRPLGTQGPVWYVGGKSV
;
A
#
# COMPACT_ATOMS: atom_id res chain seq x y z
N MET A 1 -3.74 -20.27 38.89
CA MET A 1 -4.17 -18.98 38.30
C MET A 1 -4.81 -19.28 36.96
N ARG A 2 -6.05 -18.83 36.74
CA ARG A 2 -6.79 -19.12 35.51
C ARG A 2 -6.16 -18.40 34.31
N LEU A 3 -6.22 -18.98 33.11
CA LEU A 3 -5.61 -18.42 31.90
C LEU A 3 -6.13 -17.01 31.58
N VAL A 4 -7.42 -16.74 31.84
CA VAL A 4 -8.01 -15.40 31.70
C VAL A 4 -7.36 -14.38 32.65
N GLU A 5 -6.99 -14.79 33.86
CA GLU A 5 -6.32 -13.92 34.83
C GLU A 5 -4.88 -13.62 34.38
N GLN A 6 -4.17 -14.63 33.86
CA GLN A 6 -2.82 -14.45 33.30
C GLN A 6 -2.85 -13.47 32.11
N TRP A 7 -3.85 -13.60 31.23
CA TRP A 7 -4.03 -12.65 30.12
C TRP A 7 -4.31 -11.24 30.61
N ARG A 8 -5.18 -11.07 31.61
CA ARG A 8 -5.49 -9.74 32.16
C ARG A 8 -4.24 -9.07 32.76
N GLN A 9 -3.37 -9.84 33.40
CA GLN A 9 -2.11 -9.32 33.93
C GLN A 9 -1.16 -8.90 32.79
N ILE A 10 -0.97 -9.77 31.79
CA ILE A 10 -0.15 -9.46 30.62
C ILE A 10 -0.67 -8.21 29.92
N GLU A 11 -1.98 -8.13 29.67
CA GLU A 11 -2.59 -6.98 28.99
C GLU A 11 -2.43 -5.67 29.77
N ALA A 12 -2.43 -5.71 31.10
CA ALA A 12 -2.20 -4.55 31.95
C ALA A 12 -0.73 -4.08 31.97
N GLU A 13 0.21 -4.98 31.69
CA GLU A 13 1.65 -4.68 31.60
C GLU A 13 2.05 -4.19 30.19
N LEU A 14 1.18 -4.34 29.19
CA LEU A 14 1.45 -3.86 27.83
C LEU A 14 1.26 -2.33 27.71
N PRO A 15 2.08 -1.63 26.90
CA PRO A 15 1.93 -0.20 26.63
C PRO A 15 0.55 0.14 26.04
N GLU A 16 -0.12 1.23 26.42
CA GLU A 16 -1.47 1.55 25.90
C GLU A 16 -1.57 1.53 24.36
N SER A 17 -0.46 1.86 23.68
CA SER A 17 -0.32 1.94 22.23
C SER A 17 0.03 0.63 21.53
N TRP A 18 0.17 -0.51 22.22
CA TRP A 18 0.61 -1.77 21.62
C TRP A 18 -0.27 -2.18 20.42
N GLU A 19 0.35 -2.67 19.35
CA GLU A 19 -0.34 -3.08 18.12
C GLU A 19 -0.57 -4.59 18.12
N ASP A 20 0.50 -5.36 18.32
CA ASP A 20 0.50 -6.81 18.32
C ASP A 20 1.17 -7.38 19.58
N ALA A 21 0.63 -8.46 20.12
CA ALA A 21 1.17 -9.20 21.24
C ALA A 21 1.22 -10.70 20.91
N ARG A 22 2.42 -11.28 20.91
CA ARG A 22 2.66 -12.71 20.65
C ARG A 22 2.72 -13.47 21.96
N LEU A 23 1.92 -14.52 22.06
CA LEU A 23 1.71 -15.28 23.27
C LEU A 23 2.12 -16.73 23.10
N ARG A 24 2.66 -17.30 24.16
CA ARG A 24 2.90 -18.74 24.32
C ARG A 24 2.05 -19.27 25.45
N LEU A 25 1.23 -20.27 25.15
CA LEU A 25 0.57 -21.11 26.13
C LEU A 25 1.34 -22.43 26.27
N SER A 26 1.92 -22.66 27.43
CA SER A 26 2.57 -23.92 27.78
C SER A 26 1.60 -24.76 28.61
N LEU A 27 1.26 -25.95 28.12
CA LEU A 27 0.30 -26.84 28.78
C LEU A 27 1.03 -27.87 29.65
N SER A 28 0.46 -28.15 30.82
CA SER A 28 1.02 -29.12 31.77
C SER A 28 0.79 -30.57 31.33
N ASP A 29 -0.25 -30.82 30.53
CA ASP A 29 -0.61 -32.12 29.98
C ASP A 29 -0.65 -32.09 28.44
N GLU A 30 0.14 -32.96 27.82
CA GLU A 30 0.22 -33.08 26.37
C GLU A 30 -1.08 -33.63 25.73
N ARG A 31 -1.88 -34.38 26.50
CA ARG A 31 -3.20 -34.87 26.03
C ARG A 31 -4.20 -33.74 25.84
N SER A 32 -4.08 -32.69 26.67
CA SER A 32 -4.91 -31.48 26.60
C SER A 32 -4.50 -30.55 25.46
N ALA A 33 -3.29 -30.70 24.91
CA ALA A 33 -2.78 -29.83 23.85
C ALA A 33 -3.52 -29.96 22.51
N GLY A 34 -4.06 -31.13 22.19
CA GLY A 34 -4.92 -31.29 21.02
C GLY A 34 -6.21 -30.49 21.15
N ARG A 35 -6.86 -30.60 22.32
CA ARG A 35 -8.12 -29.91 22.61
C ARG A 35 -7.94 -28.39 22.70
N ALA A 36 -6.87 -27.95 23.37
CA ALA A 36 -6.53 -26.55 23.48
C ALA A 36 -6.26 -25.90 22.11
N LEU A 37 -5.55 -26.62 21.21
CA LEU A 37 -5.34 -26.16 19.84
C LEU A 37 -6.65 -26.01 19.07
N SER A 38 -7.58 -26.97 19.19
CA SER A 38 -8.89 -26.87 18.54
C SER A 38 -9.68 -25.65 19.00
N LEU A 39 -9.62 -25.32 20.30
CA LEU A 39 -10.29 -24.14 20.84
C LEU A 39 -9.62 -22.83 20.39
N LEU A 40 -8.29 -22.84 20.24
CA LEU A 40 -7.50 -21.70 19.79
C LEU A 40 -7.37 -21.61 18.25
N ALA A 41 -7.97 -22.53 17.48
CA ALA A 41 -7.79 -22.60 16.03
C ALA A 41 -8.15 -21.28 15.33
N SER A 42 -9.19 -20.60 15.81
CA SER A 42 -9.65 -19.33 15.25
C SER A 42 -8.75 -18.13 15.55
N ALA A 43 -7.66 -18.33 16.30
CA ALA A 43 -6.66 -17.32 16.62
C ALA A 43 -5.34 -17.51 15.85
N ASN A 44 -5.38 -18.22 14.71
CA ASN A 44 -4.19 -18.57 13.91
C ASN A 44 -3.09 -19.22 14.77
N SER A 45 -3.51 -20.14 15.65
CA SER A 45 -2.61 -20.77 16.60
C SER A 45 -1.79 -21.89 15.97
N ALA A 46 -0.52 -21.98 16.37
CA ALA A 46 0.40 -23.02 15.96
C ALA A 46 0.88 -23.80 17.18
N ARG A 47 0.93 -25.14 17.09
CA ARG A 47 1.36 -26.02 18.18
C ARG A 47 2.75 -26.59 17.90
N ARG A 48 3.58 -26.66 18.94
CA ARG A 48 4.84 -27.42 18.98
C ARG A 48 4.93 -28.18 20.30
N GLY A 49 4.70 -29.50 20.27
CA GLY A 49 4.68 -30.31 21.50
C GLY A 49 3.52 -29.91 22.42
N SER A 50 3.81 -29.53 23.66
CA SER A 50 2.82 -28.99 24.62
C SER A 50 2.69 -27.47 24.59
N GLU A 51 3.41 -26.78 23.69
CA GLU A 51 3.33 -25.32 23.53
C GLU A 51 2.39 -24.95 22.38
N ILE A 52 1.54 -23.94 22.62
CA ILE A 52 0.70 -23.31 21.60
C ILE A 52 1.07 -21.84 21.52
N ARG A 53 1.39 -21.38 20.31
CA ARG A 53 1.68 -19.97 20.02
C ARG A 53 0.53 -19.36 19.26
N PHE A 54 0.15 -18.15 19.63
CA PHE A 54 -0.87 -17.37 18.95
C PHE A 54 -0.59 -15.89 19.20
N PHE A 55 -1.31 -15.02 18.51
CA PHE A 55 -1.12 -13.58 18.67
C PHE A 55 -2.45 -12.85 18.84
N SER A 56 -2.39 -11.74 19.56
CA SER A 56 -3.46 -10.77 19.69
C SER A 56 -3.08 -9.47 19.00
N ALA A 57 -4.04 -8.80 18.37
CA ALA A 57 -3.84 -7.51 17.72
C ALA A 57 -4.91 -6.52 18.18
N ARG A 58 -4.50 -5.33 18.64
CA ARG A 58 -5.42 -4.20 18.88
C ARG A 58 -5.76 -3.45 17.60
N ARG A 59 -4.82 -3.39 16.67
CA ARG A 59 -4.96 -2.80 15.33
C ARG A 59 -4.39 -3.81 14.32
N GLY A 60 -5.04 -3.99 13.17
CA GLY A 60 -4.60 -4.94 12.13
C GLY A 60 -5.42 -6.24 12.04
N ALA A 61 -4.88 -7.23 11.32
CA ALA A 61 -5.58 -8.45 10.90
C ALA A 61 -5.56 -9.61 11.94
N GLY A 62 -5.06 -9.37 13.15
CA GLY A 62 -4.95 -10.38 14.20
C GLY A 62 -6.20 -10.59 15.06
N THR A 63 -6.09 -11.48 16.05
CA THR A 63 -7.19 -11.81 16.96
C THR A 63 -7.36 -10.69 17.98
N SER A 64 -8.54 -10.08 18.06
CA SER A 64 -8.75 -8.99 19.03
C SER A 64 -8.57 -9.45 20.50
N PRO A 65 -8.11 -8.56 21.41
CA PRO A 65 -7.91 -8.88 22.83
C PRO A 65 -9.13 -9.53 23.47
N GLU A 66 -10.31 -8.98 23.18
CA GLU A 66 -11.57 -9.47 23.74
C GLU A 66 -11.98 -10.84 23.19
N ARG A 67 -11.51 -11.19 21.98
CA ARG A 67 -11.68 -12.52 21.42
C ARG A 67 -10.70 -13.51 22.05
N VAL A 68 -9.44 -13.12 22.27
CA VAL A 68 -8.47 -13.93 23.02
C VAL A 68 -8.98 -14.23 24.42
N ARG A 69 -9.48 -13.22 25.15
CA ARG A 69 -10.09 -13.39 26.48
C ARG A 69 -11.20 -14.44 26.48
N ARG A 70 -12.09 -14.40 25.48
CA ARG A 70 -13.18 -15.39 25.33
C ARG A 70 -12.68 -16.80 25.02
N LEU A 71 -11.61 -16.95 24.25
CA LEU A 71 -11.01 -18.26 23.97
C LEU A 71 -10.34 -18.85 25.21
N LEU A 72 -9.60 -18.03 25.96
CA LEU A 72 -8.98 -18.44 27.23
C LEU A 72 -10.04 -18.81 28.28
N ALA A 73 -11.16 -18.09 28.34
CA ALA A 73 -12.27 -18.43 29.24
C ALA A 73 -12.89 -19.80 28.94
N ARG A 74 -12.87 -20.24 27.66
CA ARG A 74 -13.32 -21.58 27.28
C ARG A 74 -12.32 -22.65 27.69
N LEU A 75 -11.02 -22.37 27.59
CA LEU A 75 -9.98 -23.28 28.10
C LEU A 75 -10.10 -23.46 29.62
N ASP A 76 -10.29 -22.36 30.35
CA ASP A 76 -10.52 -22.40 31.80
C ASP A 76 -11.80 -23.18 32.17
N ALA A 77 -12.87 -23.02 31.40
CA ALA A 77 -14.13 -23.75 31.61
C ALA A 77 -13.97 -25.27 31.36
N GLU A 78 -13.08 -25.67 30.46
CA GLU A 78 -12.72 -27.07 30.21
C GLU A 78 -11.62 -27.59 31.14
N GLN A 79 -11.23 -26.83 32.17
CA GLN A 79 -10.18 -27.20 33.13
C GLN A 79 -8.83 -27.52 32.47
N ILE A 80 -8.51 -26.83 31.37
CA ILE A 80 -7.22 -26.97 30.69
C ILE A 80 -6.20 -26.06 31.38
N ASP A 81 -5.36 -26.67 32.21
CA ASP A 81 -4.31 -25.97 32.94
C ASP A 81 -3.10 -25.65 32.04
N GLY A 82 -2.60 -24.43 32.17
CA GLY A 82 -1.40 -23.98 31.47
C GLY A 82 -0.84 -22.66 31.98
N ARG A 83 0.32 -22.30 31.44
CA ARG A 83 1.00 -21.04 31.70
C ARG A 83 1.03 -20.20 30.41
N LEU A 84 0.49 -19.00 30.49
CA LEU A 84 0.51 -18.00 29.43
C LEU A 84 1.70 -17.08 29.64
N GLU A 85 2.47 -16.86 28.58
CA GLU A 85 3.63 -15.98 28.58
C GLU A 85 3.61 -15.08 27.36
N LEU A 86 3.94 -13.80 27.58
CA LEU A 86 4.21 -12.86 26.51
C LEU A 86 5.60 -13.16 25.94
N LEU A 87 5.68 -13.47 24.66
CA LEU A 87 6.95 -13.66 23.95
C LEU A 87 7.50 -12.32 23.44
N GLU A 88 6.61 -11.51 22.88
CA GLU A 88 6.96 -10.27 22.19
C GLU A 88 5.72 -9.37 22.15
N ALA A 89 5.91 -8.08 22.39
CA ALA A 89 4.92 -7.07 22.13
C ALA A 89 5.52 -6.03 21.19
N THR A 90 4.82 -5.76 20.11
CA THR A 90 5.23 -4.77 19.12
C THR A 90 4.46 -3.50 19.43
N GLU A 91 5.19 -2.46 19.85
CA GLU A 91 4.69 -1.09 19.75
C GLU A 91 4.63 -0.70 18.28
N PRO A 92 3.71 0.19 17.88
CA PRO A 92 3.59 0.65 16.51
C PRO A 92 4.93 1.26 16.10
N SER A 93 5.71 0.49 15.36
CA SER A 93 6.75 1.04 14.54
C SER A 93 6.00 1.65 13.37
N GLU A 94 5.95 2.97 13.29
CA GLU A 94 5.88 3.64 11.99
C GLU A 94 7.10 3.15 11.21
N ALA A 95 6.98 1.98 10.57
CA ALA A 95 7.88 1.64 9.50
C ALA A 95 7.69 2.79 8.52
N PRO A 96 8.71 3.61 8.22
CA PRO A 96 8.58 4.59 7.18
C PRO A 96 8.22 3.77 5.95
N ALA A 97 6.99 3.92 5.47
CA ALA A 97 6.63 3.49 4.14
C ALA A 97 7.75 4.06 3.27
N ALA A 98 8.57 3.22 2.64
CA ALA A 98 9.64 3.68 1.78
C ALA A 98 9.00 4.72 0.87
N SER A 99 9.36 5.99 1.07
CA SER A 99 8.67 7.12 0.46
C SER A 99 8.85 6.93 -1.04
N ARG A 100 7.81 6.44 -1.69
CA ARG A 100 7.79 6.42 -3.14
C ARG A 100 7.86 7.88 -3.55
N PRO A 101 8.72 8.25 -4.51
CA PRO A 101 8.76 9.60 -5.00
C PRO A 101 7.36 9.99 -5.45
N THR A 102 6.98 11.24 -5.16
CA THR A 102 5.73 11.81 -5.64
C THR A 102 5.67 11.77 -7.16
N LEU A 103 4.48 11.86 -7.75
CA LEU A 103 4.34 11.92 -9.21
C LEU A 103 5.07 13.15 -9.78
N ALA A 104 5.04 14.27 -9.07
CA ALA A 104 5.82 15.45 -9.44
C ALA A 104 7.33 15.18 -9.47
N GLU A 105 7.90 14.53 -8.45
CA GLU A 105 9.32 14.16 -8.41
C GLU A 105 9.68 13.11 -9.46
N ALA A 106 8.82 12.11 -9.66
CA ALA A 106 9.00 11.09 -10.69
C ALA A 106 8.98 11.69 -12.10
N TRP A 107 8.17 12.74 -12.33
CA TRP A 107 8.17 13.51 -13.57
C TRP A 107 9.48 14.28 -13.78
N ASP A 108 9.95 14.98 -12.76
CA ASP A 108 11.22 15.72 -12.82
C ASP A 108 12.39 14.76 -13.11
N ALA A 109 12.41 13.61 -12.44
CA ALA A 109 13.38 12.55 -12.68
C ALA A 109 13.30 11.98 -14.09
N ALA A 110 12.09 11.73 -14.60
CA ALA A 110 11.90 11.22 -15.97
C ALA A 110 12.38 12.22 -17.03
N LEU A 111 12.06 13.51 -16.86
CA LEU A 111 12.54 14.56 -17.76
C LEU A 111 14.06 14.72 -17.74
N ALA A 112 14.70 14.54 -16.58
CA ALA A 112 16.16 14.62 -16.45
C ALA A 112 16.90 13.53 -17.25
N THR A 113 16.21 12.45 -17.65
CA THR A 113 16.79 11.40 -18.52
C THR A 113 16.77 11.76 -20.00
N LEU A 114 16.02 12.79 -20.40
CA LEU A 114 15.90 13.17 -21.80
C LEU A 114 17.13 13.96 -22.27
N PRO A 115 17.48 13.86 -23.58
CA PRO A 115 18.49 14.71 -24.18
C PRO A 115 18.23 16.21 -23.94
N PRO A 116 19.26 17.05 -23.73
CA PRO A 116 19.09 18.48 -23.49
C PRO A 116 18.43 19.28 -24.63
N ASP A 117 18.14 18.65 -25.77
CA ASP A 117 17.53 19.21 -26.97
C ASP A 117 16.14 18.62 -27.29
N TRP A 118 15.56 17.85 -26.36
CA TRP A 118 14.20 17.32 -26.52
C TRP A 118 13.20 18.47 -26.75
N SER A 119 12.19 18.23 -27.58
CA SER A 119 11.23 19.24 -28.03
C SER A 119 9.79 18.83 -27.72
N ASP A 120 9.41 17.60 -28.09
CA ASP A 120 8.09 17.04 -27.82
C ASP A 120 8.22 15.65 -27.20
N LEU A 121 7.31 15.31 -26.29
CA LEU A 121 7.18 13.97 -25.74
C LEU A 121 5.73 13.50 -25.70
N TYR A 122 5.57 12.18 -25.77
CA TYR A 122 4.33 11.48 -25.56
C TYR A 122 4.44 10.68 -24.27
N GLY A 123 3.66 11.06 -23.26
CA GLY A 123 3.71 10.51 -21.91
C GLY A 123 2.46 9.71 -21.55
N GLU A 124 2.60 8.84 -20.55
CA GLU A 124 1.53 8.09 -19.92
C GLU A 124 1.64 8.25 -18.40
N VAL A 125 0.50 8.51 -17.74
CA VAL A 125 0.35 8.36 -16.29
C VAL A 125 -0.66 7.25 -16.03
N GLN A 126 -0.27 6.25 -15.25
CA GLN A 126 -1.13 5.14 -14.86
C GLN A 126 -1.45 5.25 -13.37
N VAL A 127 -2.72 5.37 -13.00
CA VAL A 127 -3.14 5.33 -11.59
C VAL A 127 -3.28 3.87 -11.11
N THR A 128 -3.11 3.62 -9.82
CA THR A 128 -3.05 2.23 -9.31
C THR A 128 -4.40 1.52 -9.22
N SER A 129 -5.50 2.27 -9.16
CA SER A 129 -6.87 1.75 -9.07
C SER A 129 -7.79 2.48 -10.05
N THR A 130 -8.75 1.74 -10.61
CA THR A 130 -9.83 2.31 -11.42
C THR A 130 -10.72 3.29 -10.65
N ASP A 131 -10.77 3.20 -9.32
CA ASP A 131 -11.54 4.10 -8.46
C ASP A 131 -11.07 5.57 -8.58
N TYR A 132 -9.81 5.77 -8.97
CA TYR A 132 -9.23 7.10 -9.15
C TYR A 132 -9.48 7.68 -10.54
N LEU A 133 -10.07 6.92 -11.49
CA LEU A 133 -10.16 7.35 -12.89
C LEU A 133 -10.87 8.68 -13.07
N ASP A 134 -12.08 8.83 -12.50
CA ASP A 134 -12.88 10.04 -12.71
C ASP A 134 -12.21 11.27 -12.09
N ARG A 135 -11.66 11.11 -10.89
CA ARG A 135 -10.96 12.17 -10.19
C ARG A 135 -9.66 12.55 -10.90
N ALA A 136 -8.87 11.56 -11.31
CA ALA A 136 -7.64 11.78 -12.06
C ALA A 136 -7.93 12.44 -13.42
N ALA A 137 -8.98 12.04 -14.13
CA ALA A 137 -9.39 12.66 -15.39
C ALA A 137 -9.69 14.15 -15.22
N LEU A 138 -10.40 14.53 -14.14
CA LEU A 138 -10.68 15.92 -13.83
C LEU A 138 -9.40 16.72 -13.54
N LEU A 139 -8.51 16.18 -12.70
CA LEU A 139 -7.27 16.86 -12.29
C LEU A 139 -6.25 16.96 -13.43
N LEU A 140 -6.25 15.98 -14.34
CA LEU A 140 -5.42 15.93 -15.54
C LEU A 140 -6.06 16.64 -16.75
N SER A 141 -7.29 17.14 -16.65
CA SER A 141 -7.99 17.78 -17.78
C SER A 141 -7.19 18.88 -18.52
N PRO A 142 -6.34 19.71 -17.86
CA PRO A 142 -5.53 20.69 -18.58
C PRO A 142 -4.50 20.08 -19.54
N LEU A 143 -4.17 18.79 -19.39
CA LEU A 143 -3.24 18.07 -20.28
C LEU A 143 -3.93 17.56 -21.55
N ASN A 144 -5.26 17.73 -21.65
CA ASN A 144 -6.10 17.11 -22.67
C ASN A 144 -5.79 15.60 -22.86
N PRO A 145 -5.82 14.80 -21.78
CA PRO A 145 -5.41 13.41 -21.84
C PRO A 145 -6.41 12.56 -22.61
N SER A 146 -5.94 11.47 -23.19
CA SER A 146 -6.77 10.46 -23.84
C SER A 146 -6.51 9.08 -23.24
N ARG A 147 -7.57 8.26 -23.20
CA ARG A 147 -7.48 6.85 -22.83
C ARG A 147 -7.44 6.01 -24.10
N PHE A 148 -6.58 4.99 -24.12
CA PHE A 148 -6.34 4.17 -25.32
C PHE A 148 -6.62 2.68 -25.13
N ASP A 149 -6.73 2.22 -23.88
CA ASP A 149 -7.00 0.84 -23.52
C ASP A 149 -7.76 0.79 -22.19
N ASP A 150 -8.09 -0.42 -21.74
CA ASP A 150 -8.83 -0.65 -20.49
C ASP A 150 -7.97 -0.42 -19.22
N ARG A 151 -6.66 -0.13 -19.37
CA ARG A 151 -5.83 0.17 -18.21
C ARG A 151 -6.27 1.50 -17.60
N PRO A 152 -6.06 1.68 -16.28
CA PRO A 152 -6.32 2.94 -15.62
C PRO A 152 -5.22 3.98 -15.93
N ALA A 153 -5.06 4.30 -17.22
CA ALA A 153 -3.98 5.13 -17.73
C ALA A 153 -4.48 6.26 -18.63
N PHE A 154 -3.79 7.39 -18.56
CA PHE A 154 -4.01 8.59 -19.35
C PHE A 154 -2.76 8.91 -20.14
N ARG A 155 -2.90 9.07 -21.45
CA ARG A 155 -1.81 9.52 -22.31
C ARG A 155 -1.97 10.98 -22.67
N PHE A 156 -0.87 11.70 -22.73
CA PHE A 156 -0.84 13.13 -22.97
C PHE A 156 0.38 13.51 -23.81
N ARG A 157 0.30 14.67 -24.43
CA ARG A 157 1.42 15.28 -25.16
C ARG A 157 2.01 16.40 -24.32
N CYS A 158 3.33 16.52 -24.35
CA CYS A 158 4.03 17.59 -23.69
C CYS A 158 5.09 18.21 -24.60
N ALA A 159 5.14 19.53 -24.63
CA ALA A 159 6.14 20.31 -25.35
C ALA A 159 7.05 21.02 -24.35
N ARG A 160 8.34 21.15 -24.71
CA ARG A 160 9.33 21.79 -23.85
C ARG A 160 9.18 23.31 -23.82
N GLU A 161 9.34 23.95 -24.98
CA GLU A 161 9.32 25.40 -25.15
C GLU A 161 8.20 25.85 -26.09
N PHE A 162 8.03 25.14 -27.20
CA PHE A 162 7.04 25.40 -28.24
C PHE A 162 6.61 24.07 -28.86
N GLY A 163 5.32 23.91 -29.20
CA GLY A 163 4.79 22.66 -29.74
C GLY A 163 3.32 22.41 -29.39
N TYR A 164 2.86 21.19 -29.67
CA TYR A 164 1.48 20.79 -29.41
C TYR A 164 1.40 19.90 -28.18
N GLY A 165 0.76 20.39 -27.12
CA GLY A 165 0.61 19.69 -25.85
C GLY A 165 0.75 20.64 -24.66
N ALA A 166 0.71 20.09 -23.45
CA ALA A 166 0.94 20.87 -22.24
C ALA A 166 2.43 21.18 -22.05
N SER A 167 2.76 22.32 -21.44
CA SER A 167 4.15 22.59 -21.06
C SER A 167 4.61 21.64 -19.95
N ALA A 168 5.92 21.36 -19.87
CA ALA A 168 6.48 20.51 -18.82
C ALA A 168 6.10 20.96 -17.40
N GLY A 169 6.06 22.28 -17.16
CA GLY A 169 5.60 22.84 -15.90
C GLY A 169 4.10 22.68 -15.64
N MET A 170 3.26 22.66 -16.68
CA MET A 170 1.83 22.37 -16.52
C MET A 170 1.60 20.89 -16.19
N VAL A 171 2.31 19.97 -16.86
CA VAL A 171 2.29 18.53 -16.54
C VAL A 171 2.66 18.31 -15.08
N ARG A 172 3.77 18.92 -14.63
CA ARG A 172 4.21 18.84 -13.23
C ARG A 172 3.13 19.31 -12.24
N ARG A 173 2.50 20.46 -12.49
CA ARG A 173 1.41 20.98 -11.64
C ARG A 173 0.18 20.08 -11.61
N CYS A 174 -0.15 19.40 -12.71
CA CYS A 174 -1.22 18.42 -12.72
C CYS A 174 -0.87 17.18 -11.90
N PHE A 175 0.39 16.75 -11.88
CA PHE A 175 0.85 15.67 -11.01
C PHE A 175 0.88 16.08 -9.53
N GLU A 176 1.31 17.29 -9.20
CA GLU A 176 1.20 17.82 -7.84
C GLU A 176 -0.25 17.81 -7.32
N ARG A 177 -1.24 18.01 -8.19
CA ARG A 177 -2.65 17.88 -7.81
C ARG A 177 -3.05 16.44 -7.53
N LEU A 178 -2.55 15.47 -8.29
CA LEU A 178 -2.77 14.05 -7.98
C LEU A 178 -2.11 13.68 -6.65
N ASP A 179 -0.89 14.14 -6.42
CA ASP A 179 -0.17 13.93 -5.16
C ASP A 179 -0.93 14.54 -3.97
N ALA A 180 -1.39 15.79 -4.10
CA ALA A 180 -2.18 16.47 -3.07
C ALA A 180 -3.51 15.75 -2.75
N ASP A 181 -4.11 15.11 -3.75
CA ASP A 181 -5.34 14.31 -3.61
C ASP A 181 -5.05 12.85 -3.21
N SER A 182 -3.78 12.52 -2.91
CA SER A 182 -3.32 11.17 -2.56
C SER A 182 -3.71 10.10 -3.59
N ILE A 183 -3.62 10.44 -4.88
CA ILE A 183 -3.87 9.52 -5.99
C ILE A 183 -2.54 8.92 -6.46
N PRO A 184 -2.21 7.68 -6.06
CA PRO A 184 -0.96 7.04 -6.45
C PRO A 184 -0.96 6.65 -7.94
N GLY A 185 0.21 6.71 -8.56
CA GLY A 185 0.40 6.26 -9.93
C GLY A 185 1.87 6.09 -10.32
N GLU A 186 2.07 5.78 -11.60
CA GLU A 186 3.37 5.67 -12.26
C GLU A 186 3.39 6.50 -13.54
N ILE A 187 4.54 7.09 -13.85
CA ILE A 187 4.74 7.90 -15.06
C ILE A 187 5.69 7.18 -16.00
N ARG A 188 5.39 7.23 -17.30
CA ARG A 188 6.25 6.70 -18.36
C ARG A 188 6.32 7.68 -19.52
N ILE A 189 7.54 7.96 -19.98
CA ILE A 189 7.74 8.63 -21.27
C ILE A 189 7.72 7.53 -22.33
N LEU A 190 6.69 7.53 -23.18
CA LEU A 190 6.52 6.52 -24.22
C LEU A 190 7.43 6.81 -25.42
N ARG A 191 7.53 8.09 -25.79
CA ARG A 191 8.36 8.59 -26.89
C ARG A 191 8.80 10.02 -26.60
N ALA A 192 9.95 10.40 -27.14
CA ALA A 192 10.44 11.78 -27.17
C ALA A 192 11.08 12.06 -28.53
N LEU A 193 11.00 13.30 -28.98
CA LEU A 193 11.63 13.82 -30.19
C LEU A 193 12.51 15.01 -29.79
N SER A 194 13.62 15.18 -30.50
CA SER A 194 14.53 16.32 -30.39
C SER A 194 14.52 17.12 -31.70
N ASP A 195 14.83 18.40 -31.59
CA ASP A 195 14.95 19.37 -32.69
C ASP A 195 13.75 19.37 -33.66
N THR A 196 12.53 19.35 -33.10
CA THR A 196 11.31 19.48 -33.90
C THR A 196 10.98 20.96 -34.12
N ARG A 197 10.54 21.29 -35.34
CA ARG A 197 10.08 22.64 -35.70
C ARG A 197 8.63 22.57 -36.18
N PRO A 198 7.66 22.98 -35.35
CA PRO A 198 6.25 22.97 -35.75
C PRO A 198 5.99 23.89 -36.94
N LEU A 199 5.04 23.51 -37.78
CA LEU A 199 4.53 24.33 -38.88
C LEU A 199 3.18 24.90 -38.46
N GLY A 200 3.15 26.19 -38.08
CA GLY A 200 1.95 26.83 -37.55
C GLY A 200 1.54 26.25 -36.20
N THR A 201 0.28 25.81 -36.08
CA THR A 201 -0.25 25.14 -34.86
C THR A 201 -0.05 23.62 -34.87
N GLN A 202 0.55 23.07 -35.92
CA GLN A 202 0.72 21.62 -36.09
C GLN A 202 2.09 21.19 -35.54
N GLY A 203 2.06 20.46 -34.42
CA GLY A 203 3.22 19.75 -33.89
C GLY A 203 3.41 18.37 -34.53
N PRO A 204 4.40 17.59 -34.08
CA PRO A 204 4.64 16.23 -34.56
C PRO A 204 3.40 15.34 -34.43
N VAL A 205 3.17 14.51 -35.45
CA VAL A 205 2.14 13.46 -35.40
C VAL A 205 2.78 12.19 -34.84
N TRP A 206 2.21 11.68 -33.76
CA TRP A 206 2.69 10.46 -33.12
C TRP A 206 1.98 9.25 -33.72
N TYR A 207 2.75 8.23 -34.11
CA TYR A 207 2.20 6.94 -34.50
C TYR A 207 2.52 5.88 -33.44
N VAL A 208 1.48 5.29 -32.85
CA VAL A 208 1.62 4.18 -31.90
C VAL A 208 0.87 2.98 -32.46
N GLY A 209 1.58 1.88 -32.73
CA GLY A 209 0.98 0.69 -33.36
C GLY A 209 0.41 0.94 -34.76
N GLY A 210 0.98 1.89 -35.50
CA GLY A 210 0.54 2.25 -36.87
C GLY A 210 -0.65 3.20 -36.95
N LYS A 211 -1.17 3.70 -35.83
CA LYS A 211 -2.28 4.67 -35.79
C LYS A 211 -1.79 6.02 -35.24
N SER A 212 -2.29 7.11 -35.81
CA SER A 212 -2.03 8.46 -35.31
C SER A 212 -2.73 8.68 -33.96
N VAL A 213 -2.00 9.19 -32.97
CA VAL A 213 -2.47 9.50 -31.61
C VAL A 213 -2.06 10.91 -31.23
#